data_AF-A0A4U7F568-F1
#
_entry.id   AF-A0A4U7F568-F1
#
_cell.length_a   1.000
_cell.length_b   1.000
_cell.length_c   1.000
_cell.angle_alpha   90.00
_cell.angle_beta   90.00
_cell.angle_gamma   90.00
#
_symmetry.space_group_name_H-M   'P 1'
#
loop_
_entity.id
_entity.type
_entity.pdbx_description
1 polymer ?
#
loop_
_entity_poly.entity_id
_entity_poly.type
_entity_poly.pdbx_seq_one_letter_code
_entity_poly.pdbx_strand_id
1 'polypeptide(L)'
;VLTRQPTEGRAREGGLRVGEMERDTIIGHGASMVLNERLLESSDAETVHVSAETGLVAVEDREQRRVYDPVTGDEDDIHELEVSYAFKLLLDEMIALGIRPKLELEDAI
;
A
#
# COMPACT_ATOMS: atom_id res chain seq x y z
N VAL A 1 -11.08 7.26 -9.69
CA VAL A 1 -11.16 5.80 -9.46
C VAL A 1 -10.69 5.55 -8.04
N LEU A 2 -11.46 4.87 -7.19
CA LEU A 2 -11.17 4.76 -5.74
C LEU A 2 -9.87 4.03 -5.45
N THR A 3 -9.65 2.87 -6.08
CA THR A 3 -8.52 1.97 -5.84
C THR A 3 -7.24 2.37 -6.56
N ARG A 4 -7.27 3.42 -7.39
CA ARG A 4 -6.16 3.85 -8.27
C ARG A 4 -5.64 2.79 -9.26
N GLN A 5 -6.29 1.62 -9.34
CA GLN A 5 -5.95 0.55 -10.28
C GLN A 5 -6.42 0.84 -11.71
N PRO A 6 -5.84 0.17 -12.72
CA PRO A 6 -6.27 0.27 -14.10
C PRO A 6 -7.78 0.01 -14.26
N THR A 7 -8.42 0.80 -15.12
CA THR A 7 -9.86 0.62 -15.38
C THR A 7 -10.14 -0.66 -16.16
N GLU A 8 -11.39 -1.13 -16.12
CA GLU A 8 -11.83 -2.25 -16.94
C GLU A 8 -12.31 -1.77 -18.33
N GLY A 9 -12.04 -2.59 -19.34
CA GLY A 9 -12.70 -2.54 -20.65
C GLY A 9 -11.87 -1.85 -21.73
N ARG A 10 -11.83 -2.47 -22.92
CA ARG A 10 -11.06 -1.97 -24.07
C ARG A 10 -11.42 -0.54 -24.46
N ALA A 11 -12.71 -0.17 -24.36
CA ALA A 11 -13.18 1.18 -24.71
C ALA A 11 -12.62 2.28 -23.80
N ARG A 12 -12.11 1.93 -22.62
CA ARG A 12 -11.50 2.84 -21.64
C ARG A 12 -9.98 2.65 -21.56
N GLU A 13 -9.41 1.95 -22.54
CA GLU A 13 -7.99 1.57 -22.55
C GLU A 13 -7.59 0.83 -21.26
N GLY A 14 -8.54 0.05 -20.74
CA GLY A 14 -8.41 -0.67 -19.49
C GLY A 14 -7.40 -1.82 -19.53
N GLY A 15 -6.81 -2.10 -18.38
CA GLY A 15 -5.86 -3.20 -18.21
C GLY A 15 -6.52 -4.57 -18.16
N LEU A 16 -5.71 -5.63 -18.32
CA LEU A 16 -6.14 -7.00 -18.03
C LEU A 16 -5.94 -7.27 -16.53
N ARG A 17 -6.89 -7.99 -15.94
CA ARG A 17 -6.80 -8.41 -14.54
C ARG A 17 -5.85 -9.60 -14.41
N VAL A 18 -4.85 -9.47 -13.54
CA VAL A 18 -4.11 -10.63 -13.01
C VAL A 18 -4.92 -11.15 -11.83
N GLY A 19 -5.52 -12.33 -11.99
CA GLY A 19 -6.33 -12.97 -10.97
C GLY A 19 -5.51 -13.90 -10.07
N GLU A 20 -6.23 -14.62 -9.20
CA GLU A 20 -5.62 -15.57 -8.27
C GLU A 20 -4.95 -16.74 -9.00
N MET A 21 -5.57 -17.24 -10.08
CA MET A 21 -4.99 -18.35 -10.86
C MET A 21 -3.71 -17.94 -11.58
N GLU A 22 -3.65 -16.72 -12.11
CA GLU A 22 -2.45 -16.17 -12.73
C GLU A 22 -1.34 -15.96 -11.71
N ARG A 23 -1.67 -15.42 -10.53
CA ARG A 23 -0.73 -15.28 -9.41
C ARG A 23 -0.13 -16.62 -9.03
N ASP A 24 -0.98 -17.64 -8.82
CA ASP A 24 -0.54 -18.96 -8.37
C ASP A 24 0.34 -19.64 -9.43
N THR A 25 0.07 -19.39 -10.72
CA THR A 25 0.93 -19.85 -11.81
C THR A 25 2.32 -19.21 -11.76
N ILE A 26 2.41 -17.89 -11.53
CA ILE A 26 3.70 -17.17 -11.42
C ILE A 26 4.50 -17.67 -10.21
N ILE A 27 3.81 -17.90 -9.08
CA ILE A 27 4.41 -18.49 -7.86
C ILE A 27 4.95 -19.90 -8.15
N GLY A 28 4.17 -20.75 -8.85
CA GLY A 28 4.59 -22.10 -9.21
C GLY A 28 5.84 -22.17 -10.09
N HIS A 29 6.10 -21.13 -10.89
CA HIS A 29 7.33 -20.99 -11.68
C HIS A 29 8.51 -20.40 -10.88
N GLY A 30 8.29 -19.96 -9.63
CA GLY A 30 9.31 -19.32 -8.81
C GLY A 30 9.72 -17.93 -9.31
N ALA A 31 8.88 -17.26 -10.10
CA ALA A 31 9.21 -15.98 -10.73
C ALA A 31 8.84 -14.79 -9.81
N SER A 32 9.52 -14.67 -8.66
CA SER A 32 9.23 -13.65 -7.63
C SER A 32 9.35 -12.21 -8.12
N MET A 33 10.37 -11.90 -8.94
CA MET A 33 10.53 -10.56 -9.53
C MET A 33 9.36 -10.20 -10.45
N VAL A 34 8.91 -11.15 -11.27
CA VAL A 34 7.73 -10.95 -12.15
C VAL A 34 6.47 -10.77 -11.32
N LEU A 35 6.35 -11.49 -10.20
CA LEU A 35 5.23 -11.33 -9.27
C LEU A 35 5.17 -9.91 -8.71
N ASN A 36 6.31 -9.36 -8.26
CA ASN A 36 6.41 -7.99 -7.74
C ASN A 36 6.06 -6.95 -8.82
N GLU A 37 6.68 -7.07 -10.00
CA GLU A 37 6.45 -6.16 -11.13
C GLU A 37 4.96 -6.11 -11.50
N ARG A 38 4.30 -7.27 -11.59
CA ARG A 38 2.92 -7.37 -12.09
C ARG A 38 1.88 -6.98 -11.05
N LEU A 39 2.07 -7.32 -9.78
CA LEU A 39 1.07 -7.08 -8.74
C LEU A 39 1.26 -5.76 -8.00
N LEU A 40 2.46 -5.18 -8.01
CA LEU A 40 2.76 -3.93 -7.31
C LEU A 40 3.14 -2.83 -8.30
N GLU A 41 4.32 -2.91 -8.92
CA GLU A 41 4.92 -1.82 -9.70
C GLU A 41 4.06 -1.38 -10.89
N SER A 42 3.45 -2.34 -11.59
CA SER A 42 2.61 -2.07 -12.77
C SER A 42 1.14 -1.80 -12.45
N SER A 43 0.74 -1.86 -11.17
CA SER A 43 -0.66 -1.81 -10.75
C SER A 43 -0.97 -0.53 -9.97
N ASP A 44 -0.58 -0.49 -8.70
CA ASP A 44 -1.00 0.54 -7.76
C ASP A 44 0.05 0.80 -6.66
N ALA A 45 1.33 0.71 -6.99
CA ALA A 45 2.42 1.08 -6.09
C ALA A 45 2.27 2.53 -5.57
N GLU A 46 2.45 2.71 -4.26
CA GLU A 46 2.32 3.97 -3.55
C GLU A 46 3.33 4.01 -2.39
N THR A 47 3.93 5.18 -2.16
CA THR A 47 4.76 5.44 -0.97
C THR A 47 3.88 5.93 0.18
N VAL A 48 3.95 5.27 1.33
CA VAL A 48 3.23 5.66 2.56
C VAL A 48 4.22 5.88 3.70
N HIS A 49 3.87 6.76 4.63
CA HIS A 49 4.64 6.99 5.84
C HIS A 49 4.02 6.21 6.99
N VAL A 50 4.82 5.52 7.80
CA VAL A 50 4.35 4.71 8.93
C VAL A 50 5.18 5.03 10.17
N SER A 51 4.51 5.28 11.30
CA SER A 51 5.16 5.44 12.60
C SER A 51 5.61 4.08 13.13
N ALA A 52 6.88 3.95 13.55
CA ALA A 52 7.39 2.75 14.21
C ALA A 52 6.78 2.54 15.60
N GLU A 53 6.39 3.62 16.29
CA GLU A 53 5.80 3.55 17.62
C GLU A 53 4.38 2.97 17.58
N THR A 54 3.50 3.59 16.79
CA THR A 54 2.08 3.23 16.77
C THR A 54 1.73 2.17 15.74
N GLY A 55 2.58 2.00 14.72
CA GLY A 55 2.35 1.15 13.56
C GLY A 55 1.25 1.63 12.62
N LEU A 56 0.84 2.90 12.73
CA LEU A 56 -0.20 3.49 11.88
C LEU A 56 0.40 4.30 10.73
N VAL A 57 -0.38 4.42 9.66
CA VAL A 57 -0.04 5.30 8.54
C VAL A 57 -0.09 6.75 9.03
N ALA A 58 1.04 7.45 8.93
CA ALA A 58 1.21 8.83 9.31
C ALA A 58 0.51 9.78 8.33
N VAL A 59 0.21 10.99 8.79
CA VAL A 59 -0.46 12.03 8.00
C VAL A 59 0.58 13.00 7.46
N GLU A 60 0.66 13.13 6.12
CA GLU A 60 1.45 14.17 5.46
C GLU A 60 0.62 15.45 5.33
N ASP A 61 1.00 16.49 6.08
CA ASP A 61 0.42 17.83 6.00
C ASP A 61 1.35 18.73 5.16
N ARG A 62 0.97 18.93 3.91
CA ARG A 62 1.76 19.71 2.93
C ARG A 62 1.73 21.21 3.17
N GLU A 63 0.71 21.73 3.84
CA GLU A 63 0.62 23.16 4.14
C GLU A 63 1.63 23.54 5.23
N GLN A 64 1.73 22.70 6.25
CA GLN A 64 2.66 22.88 7.37
C GLN A 64 4.01 22.20 7.14
N ARG A 65 4.15 21.43 6.05
CA ARG A 65 5.36 20.67 5.66
C ARG A 65 5.84 19.72 6.77
N ARG A 66 4.90 18.95 7.31
CA ARG A 66 5.13 18.03 8.43
C ARG A 66 4.51 16.67 8.12
N VAL A 67 5.13 15.62 8.63
CA VAL A 67 4.58 14.26 8.63
C VAL A 67 4.49 13.84 10.07
N TYR A 68 3.31 13.49 10.54
CA TYR A 68 3.09 13.21 11.95
C TYR A 68 2.17 12.01 12.18
N ASP A 69 2.34 11.37 13.33
CA ASP A 69 1.48 10.28 13.76
C ASP A 69 0.08 10.80 14.15
N PRO A 70 -1.02 10.22 13.63
CA PRO A 70 -2.37 10.71 13.90
C PRO A 70 -2.84 10.52 15.35
N VAL A 71 -2.19 9.65 16.12
CA VAL A 71 -2.53 9.33 17.52
C VAL A 71 -1.68 10.11 18.49
N THR A 72 -0.36 10.14 18.31
CA THR A 72 0.56 10.82 19.25
C THR A 72 0.85 12.26 18.86
N GLY A 73 0.82 12.58 17.56
CA GLY A 73 1.21 13.88 17.03
C GLY A 73 2.71 14.04 16.83
N ASP A 74 3.50 13.00 17.10
CA ASP A 74 4.96 13.04 16.95
C ASP A 74 5.38 12.97 15.48
N GLU A 75 6.49 13.62 15.17
CA GLU A 75 7.11 13.65 13.84
C GLU A 75 8.35 12.73 13.76
N ASP A 76 8.72 12.11 14.89
CA ASP A 76 9.89 11.24 15.04
C ASP A 76 9.57 9.77 14.70
N ASP A 77 10.59 8.99 14.33
CA ASP A 77 10.51 7.55 14.01
C ASP A 77 9.41 7.18 13.00
N ILE A 78 9.26 8.03 11.97
CA ILE A 78 8.38 7.81 10.83
C ILE A 78 9.22 7.34 9.63
N HIS A 79 8.80 6.24 9.03
CA HIS A 79 9.50 5.60 7.92
C HIS A 79 8.65 5.55 6.66
N GLU A 80 9.29 5.78 5.51
CA GLU A 80 8.68 5.61 4.20
C GLU A 80 8.70 4.13 3.78
N LEU A 81 7.54 3.63 3.34
CA LEU A 81 7.36 2.27 2.83
C LEU A 81 6.69 2.30 1.47
N GLU A 82 7.14 1.44 0.55
CA GLU A 82 6.45 1.19 -0.71
C GLU A 82 5.43 0.06 -0.51
N VAL A 83 4.16 0.34 -0.79
CA VAL A 83 3.05 -0.61 -0.65
C VAL A 83 2.08 -0.47 -1.82
N SER A 84 1.17 -1.43 -1.96
CA SER A 84 0.02 -1.26 -2.86
C SER A 84 -0.98 -0.28 -2.25
N TYR A 85 -1.51 0.64 -3.04
CA TYR A 85 -2.56 1.56 -2.61
C TYR A 85 -3.81 0.82 -2.13
N ALA A 86 -4.14 -0.33 -2.74
CA ALA A 86 -5.23 -1.18 -2.26
C ALA A 86 -5.01 -1.67 -0.81
N PHE A 87 -3.77 -1.95 -0.43
CA PHE A 87 -3.43 -2.29 0.96
C PHE A 87 -3.64 -1.10 1.90
N LYS A 88 -3.17 0.09 1.51
CA LYS A 88 -3.43 1.32 2.28
C LYS A 88 -4.93 1.56 2.48
N LEU A 89 -5.73 1.38 1.43
CA LEU A 89 -7.19 1.51 1.49
C LEU A 89 -7.82 0.50 2.45
N LEU A 90 -7.35 -0.75 2.43
CA LEU A 90 -7.80 -1.77 3.38
C LEU A 90 -7.55 -1.35 4.84
N LEU A 91 -6.38 -0.78 5.13
CA LEU A 91 -6.07 -0.27 6.47
C LEU A 91 -7.05 0.83 6.90
N ASP A 92 -7.37 1.77 6.02
CA ASP A 92 -8.35 2.83 6.28
C ASP A 92 -9.75 2.25 6.53
N GLU A 93 -10.17 1.26 5.74
CA GLU A 93 -11.46 0.58 5.89
C GLU A 93 -11.55 -0.18 7.21
N MET A 94 -10.47 -0.83 7.65
CA MET A 94 -10.39 -1.47 8.97
C MET A 94 -10.54 -0.45 10.09
N ILE A 95 -9.85 0.70 10.01
CA ILE A 95 -9.96 1.79 10.99
C ILE A 95 -11.39 2.33 11.04
N ALA A 96 -12.05 2.49 9.90
CA ALA A 96 -13.45 2.93 9.83
C ALA A 96 -14.42 1.94 10.51
N LEU A 97 -14.07 0.65 10.55
CA LEU A 97 -14.82 -0.39 11.26
C LEU A 97 -14.46 -0.49 12.75
N GLY A 98 -13.57 0.37 13.26
CA GLY A 98 -13.10 0.36 14.65
C GLY A 98 -12.03 -0.71 14.92
N ILE A 99 -11.42 -1.28 13.89
CA ILE A 99 -10.29 -2.20 14.00
C ILE A 99 -9.02 -1.39 13.85
N ARG A 100 -8.06 -1.53 14.78
CA ARG A 100 -6.76 -0.87 14.70
C ARG A 100 -5.71 -1.83 14.12
N PRO A 101 -5.39 -1.76 12.81
CA PRO A 101 -4.30 -2.54 12.24
C PRO A 101 -2.95 -1.90 12.63
N LYS A 102 -2.15 -2.60 13.44
CA LYS A 102 -0.80 -2.16 13.81
C LYS A 102 0.21 -2.84 12.87
N LEU A 103 1.01 -2.04 12.17
CA LEU A 103 2.18 -2.52 11.42
C LEU A 103 3.39 -2.63 12.35
N GLU A 104 4.10 -3.74 12.28
CA GLU A 104 5.39 -3.92 12.96
C GLU A 104 6.49 -3.74 11.93
N LEU A 105 7.37 -2.76 12.17
CA LEU A 105 8.45 -2.43 11.25
C LEU A 105 9.72 -3.19 11.64
N GLU A 106 10.43 -3.69 10.64
CA GLU A 106 11.73 -4.33 10.76
C GLU A 106 12.69 -3.73 9.74
N ASP A 107 13.98 -3.70 10.08
CA ASP A 107 15.01 -3.21 9.17
C ASP A 107 15.13 -4.13 7.94
N ALA A 108 15.32 -3.52 6.76
CA ALA A 108 15.64 -4.27 5.55
C ALA A 108 17.03 -4.93 5.70
N ILE A 109 17.09 -6.25 5.47
CA ILE A 109 18.31 -7.08 5.52
C ILE A 109 19.11 -6.94 4.23
#